data_AF-A0A7C4CK73-F1
#
_entry.id   AF-A0A7C4CK73-F1
#
_cell.length_a   1.000
_cell.length_b   1.000
_cell.length_c   1.000
_cell.angle_alpha   90.00
_cell.angle_beta   90.00
_cell.angle_gamma   90.00
#
_symmetry.space_group_name_H-M   'P 1'
#
loop_
_entity.id
_entity.type
_entity.pdbx_description
1 polymer ?
#
loop_
_entity_poly.entity_id
_entity_poly.type
_entity_poly.pdbx_seq_one_letter_code
_entity_poly.pdbx_strand_id
1 'polypeptide(L)'
;MKLSVRGIYSTALIKLLIDKGFKIVKPTRSQIERFGLTNLAVEPEAVISDSSDRHFIEIRGVLEVVNPLVVELKNFFEDLIVIWRMKDANNSWVRVGFPVDAKKKLDELRSMIAYTVPWHHYCRAGGEAISNMVSFAEDLVEKGLVPPEEMSRMFEEQVNQFTPRLKSRIRIVHVKLNGKRILLGPGKVIWRSDETIKILRRIMSSGVYDGLGIQKQVGDYAVTEARKLDVWTKTSYYSLSGNFKGAYYNISTPIAFYPDHIHYFDLDVDVVYLPNLEVKIIDTELLEQALNQEIISGKLFEKALKTADRICCEKP
;
A
#
# COMPACT_ATOMS: atom_id res chain seq x y z
N MET A 1 -15.88 -11.42 -21.74
CA MET A 1 -15.48 -11.08 -20.36
C MET A 1 -16.23 -9.84 -19.90
N LYS A 2 -17.30 -10.02 -19.14
CA LYS A 2 -18.22 -9.01 -18.61
C LYS A 2 -17.90 -8.77 -17.15
N LEU A 3 -17.64 -7.52 -16.79
CA LEU A 3 -17.20 -7.12 -15.46
C LEU A 3 -18.16 -6.13 -14.83
N SER A 4 -18.37 -6.24 -13.52
CA SER A 4 -18.91 -5.15 -12.71
C SER A 4 -17.79 -4.59 -11.84
N VAL A 5 -17.61 -3.27 -11.86
CA VAL A 5 -16.54 -2.60 -11.11
C VAL A 5 -17.14 -1.56 -10.17
N ARG A 6 -16.74 -1.59 -8.90
CA ARG A 6 -17.18 -0.69 -7.82
C ARG A 6 -15.99 -0.23 -6.99
N GLY A 7 -16.25 0.74 -6.12
CA GLY A 7 -15.26 1.26 -5.18
C GLY A 7 -14.46 2.43 -5.73
N ILE A 8 -13.54 2.91 -4.88
CA ILE A 8 -12.74 4.11 -5.13
C ILE A 8 -11.84 4.02 -6.37
N TYR A 9 -11.46 2.80 -6.76
CA TYR A 9 -10.58 2.54 -7.91
C TYR A 9 -11.33 2.38 -9.24
N SER A 10 -12.67 2.42 -9.21
CA SER A 10 -13.48 1.93 -10.32
C SER A 10 -13.31 2.69 -11.62
N THR A 11 -13.17 4.02 -11.59
CA THR A 11 -13.01 4.82 -12.82
C THR A 11 -11.68 4.52 -13.51
N ALA A 12 -10.58 4.47 -12.75
CA ALA A 12 -9.26 4.13 -13.29
C ALA A 12 -9.21 2.71 -13.85
N LEU A 13 -9.76 1.74 -13.10
CA LEU A 13 -9.78 0.34 -13.53
C LEU A 13 -10.67 0.14 -14.76
N ILE A 14 -11.83 0.80 -14.85
CA ILE A 14 -12.69 0.72 -16.03
C ILE A 14 -11.96 1.24 -17.26
N LYS A 15 -11.22 2.36 -17.16
CA LYS A 15 -10.43 2.88 -18.28
C LYS A 15 -9.46 1.83 -18.81
N LEU A 16 -8.64 1.27 -17.92
CA LEU A 16 -7.68 0.22 -18.28
C LEU A 16 -8.37 -1.01 -18.90
N LEU A 17 -9.45 -1.48 -18.29
CA LEU A 17 -10.09 -2.74 -18.68
C LEU A 17 -10.85 -2.61 -20.01
N ILE A 18 -11.45 -1.46 -20.32
CA ILE A 18 -12.06 -1.20 -21.63
C ILE A 18 -11.00 -1.21 -22.72
N ASP A 19 -9.84 -0.58 -22.51
CA ASP A 19 -8.73 -0.59 -23.47
C ASP A 19 -8.21 -2.01 -23.77
N LYS A 20 -8.41 -2.94 -22.82
CA LYS A 20 -8.07 -4.36 -22.94
C LYS A 20 -9.22 -5.24 -23.43
N GLY A 21 -10.33 -4.63 -23.89
CA GLY A 21 -11.45 -5.34 -24.50
C GLY A 21 -12.45 -5.97 -23.52
N PHE A 22 -12.34 -5.70 -22.22
CA PHE A 22 -13.36 -6.12 -21.25
C PHE A 22 -14.62 -5.27 -21.40
N LYS A 23 -15.78 -5.91 -21.19
CA LYS A 23 -17.09 -5.23 -21.25
C LYS A 23 -17.56 -4.91 -19.84
N ILE A 24 -17.90 -3.65 -19.58
CA ILE A 24 -18.49 -3.25 -18.29
C ILE A 24 -20.01 -3.45 -18.33
N VAL A 25 -20.55 -4.17 -17.34
CA VAL A 25 -21.99 -4.39 -17.15
C VAL A 25 -22.43 -3.83 -15.81
N LYS A 26 -23.73 -3.54 -15.70
CA LYS A 26 -24.32 -2.89 -14.52
C LYS A 26 -23.49 -1.65 -14.06
N PRO A 27 -23.15 -0.69 -14.94
CA PRO A 27 -22.41 0.50 -14.53
C PRO A 27 -23.23 1.37 -13.56
N THR A 28 -22.55 2.13 -12.70
CA THR A 28 -23.20 3.20 -11.91
C THR A 28 -23.54 4.39 -12.80
N ARG A 29 -24.42 5.29 -12.34
CA ARG A 29 -24.76 6.52 -13.06
C ARG A 29 -23.52 7.33 -13.47
N SER A 30 -22.60 7.55 -12.54
CA SER A 30 -21.33 8.25 -12.82
C SER A 30 -20.46 7.54 -13.86
N GLN A 31 -20.50 6.20 -13.92
CA GLN A 31 -19.74 5.43 -14.92
C GLN A 31 -20.40 5.54 -16.30
N ILE A 32 -21.73 5.58 -16.37
CA ILE A 32 -22.46 5.84 -17.62
C ILE A 32 -22.11 7.23 -18.15
N GLU A 33 -22.17 8.26 -17.31
CA GLU A 33 -21.89 9.66 -17.69
C GLU A 33 -20.43 9.83 -18.17
N ARG A 34 -19.45 9.20 -17.50
CA ARG A 34 -18.03 9.32 -17.83
C ARG A 34 -17.59 8.55 -19.07
N PHE A 35 -18.16 7.38 -19.31
CA PHE A 35 -17.68 6.45 -20.34
C PHE A 35 -18.68 6.21 -21.48
N GLY A 36 -19.87 6.81 -21.42
CA GLY A 36 -20.93 6.57 -22.41
C GLY A 36 -21.43 5.12 -22.41
N LEU A 37 -21.36 4.44 -21.25
CA LEU A 37 -21.70 3.02 -21.14
C LEU A 37 -23.20 2.80 -21.15
N THR A 38 -23.65 1.73 -21.80
CA THR A 38 -25.05 1.28 -21.73
C THR A 38 -25.25 0.33 -20.56
N ASN A 39 -26.34 0.51 -19.83
CA ASN A 39 -26.71 -0.45 -18.78
C ASN A 39 -27.29 -1.72 -19.40
N LEU A 40 -26.46 -2.77 -19.47
CA LEU A 40 -26.88 -4.09 -19.91
C LEU A 40 -27.43 -4.89 -18.72
N ALA A 41 -28.67 -5.38 -18.83
CA ALA A 41 -29.32 -6.24 -17.85
C ALA A 41 -28.77 -7.68 -17.89
N VAL A 42 -27.46 -7.82 -17.75
CA VAL A 42 -26.73 -9.09 -17.81
C VAL A 42 -25.88 -9.21 -16.55
N GLU A 43 -25.80 -10.42 -16.00
CA GLU A 43 -24.93 -10.69 -14.85
C GLU A 43 -23.44 -10.60 -15.22
N PRO A 44 -22.61 -10.02 -14.34
CA PRO A 44 -21.16 -10.00 -14.55
C PRO A 44 -20.57 -11.41 -14.37
N GLU A 45 -19.53 -11.72 -15.13
CA GLU A 45 -18.75 -12.95 -15.00
C GLU A 45 -17.68 -12.81 -13.91
N ALA A 46 -17.27 -11.57 -13.61
CA ALA A 46 -16.49 -11.22 -12.43
C ALA A 46 -16.86 -9.83 -11.89
N VAL A 47 -16.73 -9.67 -10.58
CA VAL A 47 -16.99 -8.44 -9.84
C VAL A 47 -15.70 -7.96 -9.20
N ILE A 48 -15.44 -6.65 -9.31
CA ILE A 48 -14.35 -5.96 -8.66
C ILE A 48 -14.93 -4.97 -7.65
N SER A 49 -14.47 -5.02 -6.41
CA SER A 49 -14.80 -4.05 -5.37
C SER A 49 -13.59 -3.73 -4.51
N ASP A 50 -13.57 -2.58 -3.86
CA ASP A 50 -12.57 -2.26 -2.85
C ASP A 50 -12.73 -3.12 -1.59
N SER A 51 -11.61 -3.38 -0.91
CA SER A 51 -11.61 -3.93 0.44
C SER A 51 -12.05 -2.87 1.46
N SER A 52 -12.44 -3.32 2.66
CA SER A 52 -12.80 -2.42 3.76
C SER A 52 -11.67 -1.49 4.19
N ASP A 53 -10.42 -1.91 4.05
CA ASP A 53 -9.23 -1.08 4.32
C ASP A 53 -8.83 -0.19 3.13
N ARG A 54 -9.51 -0.31 1.98
CA ARG A 54 -9.27 0.47 0.75
C ARG A 54 -7.86 0.35 0.17
N HIS A 55 -7.01 -0.52 0.69
CA HIS A 55 -5.66 -0.77 0.17
C HIS A 55 -5.61 -1.97 -0.78
N PHE A 56 -6.70 -2.74 -0.85
CA PHE A 56 -6.89 -3.82 -1.81
C PHE A 56 -8.14 -3.59 -2.64
N ILE A 57 -8.19 -4.27 -3.78
CA ILE A 57 -9.44 -4.69 -4.40
C ILE A 57 -9.63 -6.20 -4.21
N GLU A 58 -10.88 -6.63 -4.24
CA GLU A 58 -11.28 -8.01 -4.33
C GLU A 58 -11.89 -8.26 -5.70
N ILE A 59 -11.40 -9.28 -6.39
CA ILE A 59 -11.93 -9.73 -7.67
C ILE A 59 -12.50 -11.13 -7.43
N ARG A 60 -13.80 -11.29 -7.71
CA ARG A 60 -14.54 -12.55 -7.53
C ARG A 60 -15.28 -12.91 -8.80
N GLY A 61 -15.20 -14.15 -9.26
CA GLY A 61 -15.87 -14.58 -10.49
C GLY A 61 -15.36 -15.91 -11.03
N VAL A 62 -15.69 -16.22 -12.29
CA VAL A 62 -15.19 -17.42 -12.96
C VAL A 62 -13.70 -17.29 -13.31
N LEU A 63 -12.92 -18.36 -13.16
CA LEU A 63 -11.46 -18.32 -13.35
C LEU A 63 -11.07 -17.86 -14.76
N GLU A 64 -11.85 -18.25 -15.77
CA GLU A 64 -11.67 -17.85 -17.18
C GLU A 64 -11.68 -16.34 -17.39
N VAL A 65 -12.37 -15.59 -16.52
CA VAL A 65 -12.40 -14.12 -16.56
C VAL A 65 -11.44 -13.50 -15.56
N VAL A 66 -11.34 -14.06 -14.35
CA VAL A 66 -10.46 -13.53 -13.30
C VAL A 66 -8.98 -13.65 -13.68
N ASN A 67 -8.56 -14.78 -14.27
CA ASN A 67 -7.15 -15.01 -14.58
C ASN A 67 -6.59 -14.04 -15.63
N PRO A 68 -7.22 -13.84 -16.80
CA PRO A 68 -6.77 -12.83 -17.78
C PRO A 68 -6.79 -11.42 -17.21
N LEU A 69 -7.78 -11.09 -16.38
CA LEU A 69 -7.84 -9.79 -15.70
C LEU A 69 -6.64 -9.57 -14.78
N VAL A 70 -6.28 -10.57 -13.97
CA VAL A 70 -5.08 -10.48 -13.09
C VAL A 70 -3.81 -10.35 -13.93
N VAL A 71 -3.70 -11.07 -15.05
CA VAL A 71 -2.56 -10.95 -15.97
C VAL A 71 -2.45 -9.52 -16.52
N GLU A 72 -3.54 -8.92 -16.99
CA GLU A 72 -3.52 -7.53 -17.47
C GLU A 72 -3.12 -6.54 -16.37
N LEU A 73 -3.60 -6.73 -15.13
CA LEU A 73 -3.17 -5.90 -14.00
C LEU A 73 -1.66 -6.06 -13.73
N LYS A 74 -1.13 -7.29 -13.69
CA LYS A 74 0.31 -7.54 -13.46
C LYS A 74 1.19 -7.00 -14.59
N ASN A 75 0.68 -6.96 -15.82
CA ASN A 75 1.39 -6.39 -16.95
C ASN A 75 1.47 -4.85 -16.88
N PHE A 76 0.44 -4.20 -16.33
CA PHE A 76 0.36 -2.74 -16.26
C PHE A 76 1.08 -2.17 -15.02
N PHE A 77 0.95 -2.85 -13.87
CA PHE A 77 1.46 -2.41 -12.58
C PHE A 77 2.65 -3.25 -12.13
N GLU A 78 3.71 -2.60 -11.66
CA GLU A 78 4.97 -3.29 -11.31
C GLU A 78 4.99 -3.77 -9.86
N ASP A 79 4.26 -3.12 -8.96
CA ASP A 79 4.37 -3.26 -7.51
C ASP A 79 3.14 -3.93 -6.86
N LEU A 80 2.23 -4.54 -7.64
CA LEU A 80 1.04 -5.16 -7.05
C LEU A 80 1.37 -6.32 -6.11
N ILE A 81 0.52 -6.48 -5.09
CA ILE A 81 0.50 -7.65 -4.20
C ILE A 81 -0.72 -8.50 -4.55
N VAL A 82 -0.53 -9.65 -5.19
CA VAL A 82 -1.61 -10.50 -5.73
C VAL A 82 -1.80 -11.75 -4.88
N ILE A 83 -2.92 -11.86 -4.18
CA ILE A 83 -3.16 -12.91 -3.19
C ILE A 83 -4.40 -13.71 -3.59
N TRP A 84 -4.18 -14.90 -4.13
CA TRP A 84 -5.26 -15.84 -4.42
C TRP A 84 -5.79 -16.43 -3.10
N ARG A 85 -7.10 -16.25 -2.85
CA ARG A 85 -7.80 -16.89 -1.72
C ARG A 85 -8.44 -18.21 -2.14
N MET A 86 -8.85 -18.29 -3.41
CA MET A 86 -9.44 -19.46 -4.04
C MET A 86 -9.20 -19.37 -5.54
N LYS A 87 -8.78 -20.46 -6.18
CA LYS A 87 -8.46 -20.51 -7.61
C LYS A 87 -9.13 -21.72 -8.26
N ASP A 88 -10.46 -21.76 -8.14
CA ASP A 88 -11.27 -22.84 -8.72
C ASP A 88 -11.93 -22.35 -10.01
N ALA A 89 -12.17 -23.29 -10.94
CA ALA A 89 -12.70 -22.98 -12.28
C ALA A 89 -13.98 -22.13 -12.25
N ASN A 90 -14.92 -22.48 -11.36
CA ASN A 90 -16.23 -21.85 -11.29
C ASN A 90 -16.30 -20.69 -10.29
N ASN A 91 -15.40 -20.65 -9.31
CA ASN A 91 -15.42 -19.64 -8.26
C ASN A 91 -13.98 -19.31 -7.85
N SER A 92 -13.49 -18.19 -8.35
CA SER A 92 -12.17 -17.67 -8.08
C SER A 92 -12.28 -16.38 -7.27
N TRP A 93 -11.38 -16.23 -6.31
CA TRP A 93 -11.28 -15.04 -5.48
C TRP A 93 -9.81 -14.66 -5.30
N VAL A 94 -9.47 -13.45 -5.73
CA VAL A 94 -8.14 -12.86 -5.59
C VAL A 94 -8.26 -11.49 -4.95
N ARG A 95 -7.30 -11.16 -4.08
CA ARG A 95 -7.11 -9.83 -3.52
C ARG A 95 -5.90 -9.21 -4.17
N VAL A 96 -6.03 -7.98 -4.67
CA VAL A 96 -4.93 -7.24 -5.30
C VAL A 96 -4.66 -5.98 -4.48
N GLY A 97 -3.50 -5.93 -3.83
CA GLY A 97 -3.02 -4.80 -3.05
C GLY A 97 -2.38 -3.76 -3.95
N PHE A 98 -2.71 -2.49 -3.71
CA PHE A 98 -2.15 -1.37 -4.43
C PHE A 98 -1.19 -0.59 -3.52
N PRO A 99 0.13 -0.69 -3.70
CA PRO A 99 1.07 0.23 -3.05
C PRO A 99 1.04 1.61 -3.71
N VAL A 100 1.93 2.51 -3.27
CA VAL A 100 1.87 3.92 -3.67
C VAL A 100 2.09 4.10 -5.17
N ASP A 101 3.02 3.37 -5.78
CA ASP A 101 3.34 3.56 -7.21
C ASP A 101 2.17 3.07 -8.08
N ALA A 102 1.54 1.94 -7.73
CA ALA A 102 0.31 1.53 -8.40
C ALA A 102 -0.83 2.55 -8.27
N LYS A 103 -1.00 3.17 -7.09
CA LYS A 103 -2.02 4.22 -6.89
C LYS A 103 -1.78 5.44 -7.77
N LYS A 104 -0.52 5.86 -7.97
CA LYS A 104 -0.19 6.95 -8.89
C LYS A 104 -0.55 6.61 -10.34
N LYS A 105 -0.22 5.40 -10.80
CA LYS A 105 -0.64 4.94 -12.14
C LYS A 105 -2.17 4.89 -12.29
N LEU A 106 -2.90 4.56 -11.23
CA LEU A 106 -4.37 4.63 -11.23
C LEU A 106 -4.87 6.08 -11.30
N ASP A 107 -4.19 7.04 -10.66
CA ASP A 107 -4.50 8.48 -10.80
C ASP A 107 -4.30 8.95 -12.24
N GLU A 108 -3.21 8.53 -12.89
CA GLU A 108 -2.94 8.81 -14.31
C GLU A 108 -4.07 8.30 -15.21
N LEU A 109 -4.48 7.03 -15.06
CA LEU A 109 -5.60 6.45 -15.82
C LEU A 109 -6.92 7.21 -15.58
N ARG A 110 -7.19 7.60 -14.33
CA ARG A 110 -8.42 8.33 -13.99
C ARG A 110 -8.44 9.72 -14.60
N SER A 111 -7.30 10.41 -14.62
CA SER A 111 -7.15 11.77 -15.17
C SER A 111 -7.48 11.88 -16.66
N MET A 112 -7.38 10.77 -17.40
CA MET A 112 -7.79 10.70 -18.81
C MET A 112 -9.31 10.79 -19.02
N ILE A 113 -10.10 10.63 -17.95
CA ILE A 113 -11.56 10.50 -18.02
C ILE A 113 -12.27 11.60 -17.25
N ALA A 114 -11.71 12.02 -16.12
CA ALA A 114 -12.26 13.10 -15.33
C ALA A 114 -11.15 13.82 -14.58
N TYR A 115 -11.38 15.09 -14.21
CA TYR A 115 -10.49 15.80 -13.32
C TYR A 115 -10.18 14.94 -12.10
N THR A 116 -8.90 14.89 -11.75
CA THR A 116 -8.36 14.02 -10.71
C THR A 116 -7.31 14.83 -9.95
N VAL A 117 -7.57 15.07 -8.67
CA VAL A 117 -6.58 15.75 -7.82
C VAL A 117 -5.29 14.89 -7.70
N PRO A 118 -4.11 15.50 -7.54
CA PRO A 118 -2.89 14.76 -7.26
C PRO A 118 -3.05 13.86 -6.04
N TRP A 119 -2.48 12.66 -6.08
CA TRP A 119 -2.57 11.69 -4.98
C TRP A 119 -4.00 11.22 -4.66
N HIS A 120 -4.91 11.23 -5.64
CA HIS A 120 -6.32 10.87 -5.46
C HIS A 120 -6.47 9.52 -4.75
N HIS A 121 -5.95 8.43 -5.32
CA HIS A 121 -6.14 7.10 -4.73
C HIS A 121 -5.36 6.93 -3.42
N TYR A 122 -4.18 7.58 -3.29
CA TYR A 122 -3.42 7.62 -2.05
C TYR A 122 -4.28 8.19 -0.90
N CYS A 123 -5.00 9.27 -1.18
CA CYS A 123 -5.89 9.96 -0.25
C CYS A 123 -7.18 9.18 0.01
N ARG A 124 -7.80 8.59 -1.02
CA ARG A 124 -8.99 7.75 -0.89
C ARG A 124 -8.77 6.56 0.05
N ALA A 125 -7.56 5.97 0.01
CA ALA A 125 -7.17 4.87 0.88
C ALA A 125 -6.78 5.32 2.31
N GLY A 126 -6.46 6.60 2.51
CA GLY A 126 -5.93 7.14 3.78
C GLY A 126 -6.93 7.31 4.93
N GLY A 127 -8.18 6.89 4.74
CA GLY A 127 -9.26 7.03 5.72
C GLY A 127 -10.34 8.00 5.28
N GLU A 128 -11.44 8.03 6.04
CA GLU A 128 -12.68 8.69 5.62
C GLU A 128 -12.55 10.21 5.48
N ALA A 129 -11.91 10.86 6.45
CA ALA A 129 -11.72 12.32 6.41
C ALA A 129 -10.94 12.76 5.16
N ILE A 130 -9.88 12.01 4.81
CA ILE A 130 -9.03 12.30 3.65
C ILE A 130 -9.77 11.95 2.35
N SER A 131 -10.53 10.87 2.32
CA SER A 131 -11.39 10.53 1.18
C SER A 131 -12.44 11.63 0.91
N ASN A 132 -13.04 12.20 1.95
CA ASN A 132 -13.99 13.31 1.83
C ASN A 132 -13.31 14.59 1.32
N MET A 133 -12.07 14.85 1.73
CA MET A 133 -11.26 15.95 1.21
C MET A 133 -11.08 15.85 -0.32
N VAL A 134 -10.83 14.64 -0.85
CA VAL A 134 -10.76 14.39 -2.30
C VAL A 134 -12.09 14.73 -2.98
N SER A 135 -13.21 14.22 -2.46
CA SER A 135 -14.53 14.49 -3.04
C SER A 135 -14.85 15.99 -3.06
N PHE A 136 -14.53 16.70 -1.97
CA PHE A 136 -14.77 18.13 -1.85
C PHE A 136 -13.92 18.92 -2.86
N ALA A 137 -12.63 18.61 -2.98
CA ALA A 137 -11.74 19.27 -3.92
C ALA A 137 -12.17 19.07 -5.38
N GLU A 138 -12.54 17.84 -5.77
CA GLU A 138 -13.02 17.55 -7.13
C GLU A 138 -14.37 18.25 -7.41
N ASP A 139 -15.31 18.27 -6.46
CA ASP A 139 -16.61 18.92 -6.61
C ASP A 139 -16.50 20.45 -6.81
N LEU A 140 -15.55 21.11 -6.14
CA LEU A 140 -15.30 22.54 -6.34
C LEU A 140 -14.83 22.85 -7.76
N VAL A 141 -13.99 21.99 -8.35
CA VAL A 141 -13.51 22.13 -9.72
C VAL A 141 -14.62 21.81 -10.72
N GLU A 142 -15.38 20.74 -10.50
CA GLU A 142 -16.51 20.36 -11.36
C GLU A 142 -17.61 21.43 -11.40
N LYS A 143 -17.80 22.18 -10.30
CA LYS A 143 -18.73 23.32 -10.22
C LYS A 143 -18.16 24.62 -10.79
N GLY A 144 -16.91 24.64 -11.25
CA GLY A 144 -16.24 25.83 -11.77
C GLY A 144 -15.95 26.89 -10.71
N LEU A 145 -15.91 26.52 -9.43
CA LEU A 145 -15.64 27.44 -8.32
C LEU A 145 -14.15 27.67 -8.10
N VAL A 146 -13.31 26.69 -8.49
CA VAL A 146 -11.84 26.79 -8.42
C VAL A 146 -11.25 26.25 -9.73
N PRO A 147 -10.27 26.94 -10.34
CA PRO A 147 -9.55 26.42 -11.50
C PRO A 147 -8.84 25.08 -11.22
N PRO A 148 -8.83 24.12 -12.17
CA PRO A 148 -8.18 22.82 -11.99
C PRO A 148 -6.71 22.90 -11.56
N GLU A 149 -5.94 23.80 -12.16
CA GLU A 149 -4.50 23.95 -11.91
C GLU A 149 -4.23 24.47 -10.50
N GLU A 150 -5.03 25.44 -10.05
CA GLU A 150 -4.94 26.00 -8.70
C GLU A 150 -5.31 24.97 -7.65
N MET A 151 -6.41 24.24 -7.85
CA MET A 151 -6.83 23.16 -6.96
C MET A 151 -5.76 22.07 -6.86
N SER A 152 -5.20 21.64 -8.00
CA SER A 152 -4.16 20.60 -8.03
C SER A 152 -2.93 21.02 -7.22
N ARG A 153 -2.46 22.27 -7.40
CA ARG A 153 -1.32 22.81 -6.63
C ARG A 153 -1.61 22.84 -5.13
N MET A 154 -2.76 23.40 -4.73
CA MET A 154 -3.15 23.48 -3.32
C MET A 154 -3.31 22.08 -2.69
N PHE A 155 -3.91 21.15 -3.42
CA PHE A 155 -4.12 19.79 -2.94
C PHE A 155 -2.79 19.05 -2.75
N GLU A 156 -1.87 19.18 -3.70
CA GLU A 156 -0.52 18.62 -3.59
C GLU A 156 0.24 19.18 -2.37
N GLU A 157 0.18 20.49 -2.14
CA GLU A 157 0.76 21.12 -0.95
C GLU A 157 0.17 20.55 0.35
N GLN A 158 -1.16 20.31 0.40
CA GLN A 158 -1.80 19.70 1.56
C GLN A 158 -1.36 18.25 1.78
N VAL A 159 -1.30 17.43 0.72
CA VAL A 159 -0.87 16.02 0.82
C VAL A 159 0.61 15.92 1.19
N ASN A 160 1.44 16.87 0.75
CA ASN A 160 2.85 16.93 1.14
C ASN A 160 3.02 17.13 2.65
N GLN A 161 2.09 17.84 3.30
CA GLN A 161 2.05 18.02 4.76
C GLN A 161 1.50 16.82 5.55
N PHE A 162 1.12 15.72 4.89
CA PHE A 162 0.69 14.49 5.56
C PHE A 162 1.86 13.78 6.24
N THR A 163 2.30 14.35 7.34
CA THR A 163 3.33 13.79 8.21
C THR A 163 2.79 13.80 9.63
N PRO A 164 2.84 12.66 10.35
CA PRO A 164 2.38 12.56 11.73
C PRO A 164 2.91 13.68 12.63
N ARG A 165 2.02 14.26 13.46
CA ARG A 165 2.38 15.37 14.34
C ARG A 165 3.32 14.93 15.46
N LEU A 166 4.25 15.80 15.86
CA LEU A 166 5.12 15.54 17.01
C LEU A 166 4.25 15.29 18.27
N LYS A 167 4.67 14.34 19.13
CA LYS A 167 3.97 13.87 20.33
C LYS A 167 2.64 13.14 20.08
N SER A 168 2.14 13.05 18.85
CA SER A 168 0.93 12.26 18.57
C SER A 168 1.21 10.76 18.74
N ARG A 169 0.15 9.98 18.92
CA ARG A 169 0.22 8.52 18.95
C ARG A 169 -0.30 7.98 17.63
N ILE A 170 0.54 7.26 16.91
CA ILE A 170 0.19 6.69 15.60
C ILE A 170 0.40 5.18 15.57
N ARG A 171 -0.27 4.54 14.62
CA ARG A 171 -0.08 3.11 14.32
C ARG A 171 0.87 2.94 13.15
N ILE A 172 1.57 1.80 13.13
CA ILE A 172 2.25 1.32 11.93
C ILE A 172 1.39 0.18 11.39
N VAL A 173 0.86 0.37 10.19
CA VAL A 173 0.06 -0.61 9.47
C VAL A 173 0.99 -1.41 8.56
N HIS A 174 1.36 -2.59 9.03
CA HIS A 174 2.30 -3.48 8.38
C HIS A 174 1.51 -4.61 7.70
N VAL A 175 1.40 -4.55 6.38
CA VAL A 175 0.62 -5.52 5.59
C VAL A 175 1.56 -6.59 5.02
N LYS A 176 1.40 -7.83 5.48
CA LYS A 176 2.17 -8.99 5.02
C LYS A 176 1.75 -9.46 3.62
N LEU A 177 2.61 -10.21 2.94
CA LEU A 177 2.34 -10.75 1.59
C LEU A 177 1.20 -11.78 1.56
N ASN A 178 0.86 -12.40 2.68
CA ASN A 178 -0.35 -13.22 2.82
C ASN A 178 -1.64 -12.41 3.05
N GLY A 179 -1.54 -11.07 3.06
CA GLY A 179 -2.64 -10.12 3.23
C GLY A 179 -3.07 -9.91 4.68
N LYS A 180 -2.34 -10.48 5.64
CA LYS A 180 -2.55 -10.21 7.07
C LYS A 180 -2.08 -8.80 7.38
N ARG A 181 -2.96 -8.04 8.04
CA ARG A 181 -2.66 -6.68 8.51
C ARG A 181 -2.23 -6.73 9.98
N ILE A 182 -0.98 -6.39 10.23
CA ILE A 182 -0.42 -6.29 11.58
C ILE A 182 -0.42 -4.82 11.99
N LEU A 183 -1.10 -4.52 13.09
CA LEU A 183 -1.12 -3.18 13.67
C LEU A 183 -0.10 -3.09 14.79
N LEU A 184 1.01 -2.39 14.55
CA LEU A 184 2.01 -2.14 15.58
C LEU A 184 1.74 -0.81 16.30
N GLY A 185 1.84 -0.84 17.62
CA GLY A 185 1.64 0.33 18.47
C GLY A 185 0.23 0.38 19.11
N PRO A 186 -0.29 1.56 19.43
CA PRO A 186 0.19 2.87 18.98
C PRO A 186 1.52 3.31 19.62
N GLY A 187 2.41 3.90 18.82
CA GLY A 187 3.67 4.48 19.25
C GLY A 187 3.63 6.01 19.26
N LYS A 188 4.45 6.65 20.09
CA LYS A 188 4.54 8.12 20.19
C LYS A 188 5.55 8.65 19.19
N VAL A 189 5.17 9.65 18.39
CA VAL A 189 6.11 10.38 17.54
C VAL A 189 7.01 11.24 18.44
N ILE A 190 8.28 10.88 18.54
CA ILE A 190 9.27 11.55 19.41
C ILE A 190 10.14 12.56 18.65
N TRP A 191 10.22 12.41 17.33
CA TRP A 191 10.94 13.32 16.44
C TRP A 191 10.27 13.32 15.07
N ARG A 192 10.33 14.45 14.36
CA ARG A 192 9.92 14.55 12.96
C ARG A 192 10.70 15.65 12.23
N SER A 193 10.85 15.47 10.93
CA SER A 193 11.08 16.52 9.93
C SER A 193 9.84 16.64 9.03
N ASP A 194 10.00 17.20 7.83
CA ASP A 194 8.93 17.25 6.83
C ASP A 194 8.59 15.86 6.28
N GLU A 195 9.61 15.02 6.06
CA GLU A 195 9.44 13.70 5.43
C GLU A 195 9.75 12.52 6.34
N THR A 196 10.44 12.73 7.46
CA THR A 196 10.92 11.64 8.32
C THR A 196 10.30 11.72 9.70
N ILE A 197 9.98 10.58 10.30
CA ILE A 197 9.48 10.48 11.68
C ILE A 197 10.24 9.40 12.46
N LYS A 198 10.34 9.59 13.78
CA LYS A 198 10.76 8.55 14.72
C LYS A 198 9.62 8.24 15.70
N ILE A 199 9.25 6.97 15.77
CA ILE A 199 8.13 6.45 16.54
C ILE A 199 8.67 5.60 17.70
N LEU A 200 8.43 6.03 18.93
CA LEU A 200 8.77 5.28 20.13
C LEU A 200 7.62 4.34 20.54
N ARG A 201 7.91 3.06 20.68
CA ARG A 201 7.00 2.03 21.20
C ARG A 201 7.61 1.35 22.43
N ARG A 202 6.79 1.11 23.45
CA ARG A 202 7.16 0.24 24.57
C ARG A 202 6.83 -1.20 24.24
N ILE A 203 7.71 -2.10 24.63
CA ILE A 203 7.57 -3.53 24.43
C ILE A 203 6.92 -4.14 25.67
N MET A 204 5.74 -4.72 25.46
CA MET A 204 4.88 -5.21 26.54
C MET A 204 4.93 -6.74 26.71
N SER A 205 5.65 -7.45 25.84
CA SER A 205 5.77 -8.91 25.87
C SER A 205 7.23 -9.34 25.97
N SER A 206 7.44 -10.51 26.57
CA SER A 206 8.72 -11.22 26.57
C SER A 206 8.84 -12.13 25.35
N GLY A 207 10.03 -12.68 25.12
CA GLY A 207 10.29 -13.65 24.04
C GLY A 207 11.69 -13.47 23.48
N VAL A 208 11.81 -13.63 22.16
CA VAL A 208 13.03 -13.35 21.40
C VAL A 208 12.66 -12.38 20.27
N TYR A 209 13.59 -11.49 19.90
CA TYR A 209 13.47 -10.77 18.63
C TYR A 209 13.94 -11.71 17.51
N ASP A 210 12.97 -12.30 16.80
CA ASP A 210 13.21 -13.29 15.73
C ASP A 210 14.06 -12.67 14.62
N GLY A 211 15.19 -13.28 14.29
CA GLY A 211 16.20 -12.73 13.36
C GLY A 211 17.43 -12.11 14.05
N LEU A 212 17.28 -11.52 15.25
CA LEU A 212 18.42 -11.07 16.07
C LEU A 212 18.93 -12.16 17.03
N GLY A 213 18.07 -13.12 17.41
CA GLY A 213 18.41 -14.13 18.41
C GLY A 213 18.58 -13.57 19.83
N ILE A 214 18.03 -12.37 20.09
CA ILE A 214 18.25 -11.64 21.35
C ILE A 214 16.98 -11.66 22.20
N GLN A 215 17.16 -11.90 23.50
CA GLN A 215 16.06 -11.96 24.45
C GLN A 215 15.30 -10.64 24.46
N LYS A 216 13.98 -10.71 24.28
CA LYS A 216 13.05 -9.60 24.39
C LYS A 216 12.46 -9.57 25.80
N GLN A 217 12.51 -8.41 26.44
CA GLN A 217 12.06 -8.23 27.82
C GLN A 217 10.95 -7.18 27.91
N VAL A 218 10.04 -7.35 28.88
CA VAL A 218 9.01 -6.35 29.17
C VAL A 218 9.68 -5.08 29.66
N GLY A 219 9.32 -3.94 29.08
CA GLY A 219 9.94 -2.65 29.39
C GLY A 219 11.05 -2.24 28.42
N ASP A 220 11.53 -3.14 27.57
CA ASP A 220 12.30 -2.76 26.38
C ASP A 220 11.52 -1.72 25.56
N TYR A 221 12.22 -0.96 24.73
CA TYR A 221 11.58 -0.02 23.81
C TYR A 221 12.17 -0.12 22.41
N ALA A 222 11.34 0.22 21.43
CA ALA A 222 11.72 0.27 20.03
C ALA A 222 11.55 1.70 19.50
N VAL A 223 12.53 2.16 18.73
CA VAL A 223 12.45 3.39 17.95
C VAL A 223 12.40 3.01 16.49
N THR A 224 11.24 3.23 15.85
CA THR A 224 11.07 3.01 14.41
C THR A 224 11.25 4.34 13.68
N GLU A 225 12.23 4.41 12.81
CA GLU A 225 12.46 5.49 11.85
C GLU A 225 11.81 5.14 10.52
N ALA A 226 11.04 6.08 9.99
CA ALA A 226 10.39 5.94 8.69
C ALA A 226 10.51 7.27 7.95
N ARG A 227 10.71 7.21 6.63
CA ARG A 227 10.65 8.35 5.74
C ARG A 227 9.53 8.14 4.72
N LYS A 228 8.79 9.20 4.41
CA LYS A 228 7.69 9.18 3.45
C LYS A 228 8.22 8.71 2.09
N LEU A 229 7.52 7.76 1.48
CA LEU A 229 7.85 7.14 0.19
C LEU A 229 9.15 6.33 0.13
N ASP A 230 9.93 6.26 1.21
CA ASP A 230 11.05 5.31 1.27
C ASP A 230 10.51 3.87 1.25
N VAL A 231 11.35 2.96 0.81
CA VAL A 231 11.05 1.53 0.63
C VAL A 231 11.57 0.68 1.79
N TRP A 232 11.87 1.29 2.92
CA TRP A 232 12.28 0.58 4.13
C TRP A 232 12.02 1.39 5.41
N THR A 233 11.87 0.71 6.54
CA THR A 233 11.86 1.33 7.88
C THR A 233 12.98 0.78 8.74
N LYS A 234 13.61 1.59 9.60
CA LYS A 234 14.61 1.13 10.58
C LYS A 234 13.97 1.04 11.95
N THR A 235 13.90 -0.14 12.55
CA THR A 235 13.48 -0.30 13.95
C THR A 235 14.65 -0.70 14.81
N SER A 236 15.08 0.20 15.70
CA SER A 236 16.15 -0.04 16.68
C SER A 236 15.55 -0.43 18.03
N TYR A 237 16.03 -1.52 18.62
CA TYR A 237 15.57 -2.05 19.91
C TYR A 237 16.57 -1.73 21.01
N TYR A 238 16.04 -1.36 22.18
CA TYR A 238 16.81 -0.99 23.35
C TYR A 238 16.26 -1.68 24.60
N SER A 239 17.14 -1.99 25.54
CA SER A 239 16.72 -2.42 26.88
C SER A 239 16.03 -1.29 27.64
N LEU A 240 15.37 -1.62 28.75
CA LEU A 240 14.84 -0.61 29.68
C LEU A 240 15.93 0.38 30.17
N SER A 241 17.17 -0.09 30.32
CA SER A 241 18.33 0.73 30.70
C SER A 241 18.93 1.56 29.56
N GLY A 242 18.41 1.44 28.33
CA GLY A 242 18.88 2.19 27.16
C GLY A 242 20.02 1.52 26.38
N ASN A 243 20.38 0.27 26.69
CA ASN A 243 21.42 -0.44 25.94
C ASN A 243 20.86 -0.90 24.60
N PHE A 244 21.60 -0.63 23.52
CA PHE A 244 21.23 -1.09 22.18
C PHE A 244 21.24 -2.62 22.10
N LYS A 245 20.17 -3.19 21.54
CA LYS A 245 19.98 -4.64 21.39
C LYS A 245 20.04 -5.09 19.94
N GLY A 246 20.02 -4.18 18.97
CA GLY A 246 20.00 -4.51 17.56
C GLY A 246 18.96 -3.70 16.80
N ALA A 247 19.04 -3.72 15.47
CA ALA A 247 18.11 -3.02 14.61
C ALA A 247 17.68 -3.89 13.41
N TYR A 248 16.50 -3.59 12.89
CA TYR A 248 15.96 -4.19 11.66
C TYR A 248 15.73 -3.09 10.65
N TYR A 249 16.12 -3.34 9.41
CA TYR A 249 15.67 -2.60 8.25
C TYR A 249 14.65 -3.46 7.52
N ASN A 250 13.39 -3.09 7.66
CA ASN A 250 12.28 -3.79 7.05
C ASN A 250 12.05 -3.28 5.64
N ILE A 251 12.33 -4.12 4.63
CA ILE A 251 12.19 -3.76 3.22
C ILE A 251 10.72 -3.88 2.82
N SER A 252 10.20 -2.84 2.20
CA SER A 252 8.79 -2.70 1.92
C SER A 252 8.53 -1.97 0.61
N THR A 253 7.28 -1.94 0.20
CA THR A 253 6.79 -0.97 -0.78
C THR A 253 6.83 0.45 -0.20
N PRO A 254 6.77 1.52 -1.04
CA PRO A 254 6.90 2.89 -0.55
C PRO A 254 5.96 3.23 0.60
N ILE A 255 6.49 3.83 1.66
CA ILE A 255 5.76 4.07 2.89
C ILE A 255 4.81 5.27 2.73
N ALA A 256 3.51 5.00 2.87
CA ALA A 256 2.49 6.03 2.91
C ALA A 256 2.38 6.61 4.33
N PHE A 257 2.47 7.93 4.45
CA PHE A 257 2.18 8.66 5.68
C PHE A 257 0.75 9.22 5.66
N TYR A 258 0.05 9.00 6.76
CA TYR A 258 -1.23 9.59 7.08
C TYR A 258 -1.17 10.26 8.47
N PRO A 259 -2.13 11.13 8.83
CA PRO A 259 -2.07 11.87 10.09
C PRO A 259 -1.99 10.98 11.36
N ASP A 260 -2.65 9.82 11.35
CA ASP A 260 -2.79 8.92 12.51
C ASP A 260 -2.07 7.57 12.34
N HIS A 261 -1.49 7.30 11.17
CA HIS A 261 -0.77 6.05 10.91
C HIS A 261 0.20 6.17 9.73
N ILE A 262 1.12 5.21 9.64
CA ILE A 262 1.86 4.92 8.40
C ILE A 262 1.41 3.57 7.84
N HIS A 263 1.49 3.39 6.53
CA HIS A 263 1.07 2.18 5.85
C HIS A 263 2.10 1.76 4.80
N TYR A 264 2.43 0.47 4.75
CA TYR A 264 3.19 -0.14 3.67
C TYR A 264 2.85 -1.62 3.56
N PHE A 265 3.14 -2.19 2.38
CA PHE A 265 3.22 -3.64 2.20
C PHE A 265 4.65 -4.07 2.49
N ASP A 266 4.79 -4.94 3.48
CA ASP A 266 6.03 -5.59 3.83
C ASP A 266 6.38 -6.64 2.79
N LEU A 267 7.66 -6.73 2.41
CA LEU A 267 8.14 -7.69 1.43
C LEU A 267 8.79 -8.92 2.05
N ASP A 268 8.67 -9.07 3.38
CA ASP A 268 9.15 -10.23 4.16
C ASP A 268 10.66 -10.48 4.03
N VAL A 269 11.45 -9.49 3.57
CA VAL A 269 12.92 -9.50 3.59
C VAL A 269 13.41 -8.37 4.48
N ASP A 270 14.34 -8.70 5.37
CA ASP A 270 14.85 -7.76 6.38
C ASP A 270 16.39 -7.74 6.36
N VAL A 271 16.97 -6.59 6.69
CA VAL A 271 18.40 -6.50 7.04
C VAL A 271 18.52 -6.30 8.54
N VAL A 272 19.18 -7.23 9.23
CA VAL A 272 19.41 -7.16 10.67
C VAL A 272 20.80 -6.61 10.97
N TYR A 273 20.85 -5.76 11.98
CA TYR A 273 22.07 -5.21 12.55
C TYR A 273 22.20 -5.70 13.99
N LEU A 274 23.17 -6.57 14.24
CA LEU A 274 23.41 -7.20 15.53
C LEU A 274 24.29 -6.32 16.44
N PRO A 275 24.25 -6.51 17.77
CA PRO A 275 25.08 -5.74 18.72
C PRO A 275 26.59 -5.87 18.49
N ASN A 276 27.03 -6.98 17.88
CA ASN A 276 28.42 -7.23 17.49
C ASN A 276 28.82 -6.54 16.17
N LEU A 277 27.98 -5.62 15.65
CA LEU A 277 28.16 -4.89 14.39
C LEU A 277 28.10 -5.77 13.14
N GLU A 278 27.63 -7.01 13.27
CA GLU A 278 27.38 -7.89 12.14
C GLU A 278 26.07 -7.50 11.45
N VAL A 279 26.09 -7.46 10.12
CA VAL A 279 24.94 -7.12 9.28
C VAL A 279 24.61 -8.32 8.41
N LYS A 280 23.34 -8.73 8.41
CA LYS A 280 22.85 -9.89 7.66
C LYS A 280 21.53 -9.57 6.99
N ILE A 281 21.34 -10.09 5.79
CA ILE A 281 20.02 -10.17 5.17
C ILE A 281 19.38 -11.47 5.66
N ILE A 282 18.12 -11.42 6.06
CA ILE A 282 17.35 -12.57 6.52
C ILE A 282 16.03 -12.65 5.74
N ASP A 283 15.40 -13.83 5.80
CA ASP A 283 14.09 -14.13 5.24
C ASP A 283 14.00 -13.94 3.70
N THR A 284 15.14 -14.03 3.00
CA THR A 284 15.21 -14.02 1.52
C THR A 284 14.36 -15.10 0.87
N GLU A 285 14.15 -16.20 1.57
CA GLU A 285 13.41 -17.39 1.17
C GLU A 285 11.90 -17.09 1.11
N LEU A 286 11.39 -16.23 2.01
CA LEU A 286 10.00 -15.80 2.00
C LEU A 286 9.72 -14.90 0.79
N LEU A 287 10.65 -14.02 0.45
CA LEU A 287 10.57 -13.19 -0.74
C LEU A 287 10.62 -14.04 -2.03
N GLU A 288 11.50 -15.04 -2.09
CA GLU A 288 11.55 -16.00 -3.21
C GLU A 288 10.26 -16.81 -3.35
N GLN A 289 9.69 -17.28 -2.23
CA GLN A 289 8.39 -17.96 -2.23
C GLN A 289 7.29 -17.05 -2.77
N ALA A 290 7.28 -15.76 -2.40
CA ALA A 290 6.30 -14.81 -2.91
C ALA A 290 6.43 -14.59 -4.43
N LEU A 291 7.65 -14.60 -4.98
CA LEU A 291 7.88 -14.55 -6.42
C LEU A 291 7.37 -15.82 -7.10
N ASN A 292 7.73 -17.00 -6.58
CA ASN A 292 7.34 -18.30 -7.13
C ASN A 292 5.82 -18.52 -7.10
N GLN A 293 5.15 -18.00 -6.09
CA GLN A 293 3.68 -18.02 -5.96
C GLN A 293 3.01 -16.88 -6.71
N GLU A 294 3.77 -16.10 -7.48
CA GLU A 294 3.26 -15.01 -8.31
C GLU A 294 2.55 -13.89 -7.51
N ILE A 295 2.84 -13.77 -6.21
CA ILE A 295 2.29 -12.75 -5.31
C ILE A 295 2.87 -11.38 -5.63
N ILE A 296 4.16 -11.34 -5.97
CA ILE A 296 4.87 -10.13 -6.39
C ILE A 296 5.42 -10.30 -7.81
N SER A 297 5.75 -9.21 -8.48
CA SER A 297 6.42 -9.24 -9.78
C SER A 297 7.93 -9.49 -9.62
N GLY A 298 8.57 -9.99 -10.69
CA GLY A 298 10.04 -10.10 -10.73
C GLY A 298 10.75 -8.74 -10.56
N LYS A 299 10.15 -7.66 -11.07
CA LYS A 299 10.68 -6.29 -10.89
C LYS A 299 10.67 -5.86 -9.42
N LEU A 300 9.57 -6.13 -8.71
CA LEU A 300 9.46 -5.80 -7.28
C LEU A 300 10.42 -6.65 -6.44
N PHE A 301 10.55 -7.94 -6.77
CA PHE A 301 11.53 -8.85 -6.16
C PHE A 301 12.96 -8.31 -6.30
N GLU A 302 13.39 -7.99 -7.52
CA GLU A 302 14.74 -7.45 -7.77
C GLU A 302 14.99 -6.13 -7.04
N LYS A 303 13.99 -5.24 -7.01
CA LYS A 303 14.08 -3.95 -6.30
C LYS A 303 14.25 -4.17 -4.80
N ALA A 304 13.54 -5.14 -4.22
CA ALA A 304 13.64 -5.47 -2.81
C ALA A 304 15.03 -6.01 -2.46
N LEU A 305 15.54 -6.98 -3.23
CA LEU A 305 16.90 -7.53 -3.02
C LEU A 305 17.99 -6.47 -3.17
N LYS A 306 17.96 -5.68 -4.25
CA LYS A 306 18.91 -4.57 -4.46
C LYS A 306 18.89 -3.57 -3.31
N THR A 307 17.71 -3.32 -2.73
CA THR A 307 17.57 -2.43 -1.57
C THR A 307 18.19 -3.06 -0.31
N ALA A 308 17.92 -4.34 -0.06
CA ALA A 308 18.50 -5.09 1.05
C ALA A 308 20.03 -5.14 0.96
N ASP A 309 20.58 -5.48 -0.21
CA ASP A 309 22.02 -5.52 -0.48
C ASP A 309 22.68 -4.15 -0.26
N ARG A 310 22.05 -3.08 -0.75
CA ARG A 310 22.56 -1.72 -0.59
C ARG A 310 22.62 -1.34 0.90
N ILE A 311 21.56 -1.59 1.66
CA ILE A 311 21.51 -1.30 3.10
C ILE A 311 22.54 -2.16 3.85
N CYS A 312 22.70 -3.42 3.48
CA CYS A 312 23.69 -4.31 4.07
C CYS A 312 25.12 -3.79 3.85
N CYS A 313 25.43 -3.31 2.63
CA CYS A 313 26.75 -2.76 2.27
C CYS A 313 27.07 -1.42 2.94
N GLU A 314 26.08 -0.53 3.08
CA GLU A 314 26.27 0.83 3.62
C GLU A 314 26.58 0.87 5.13
N LYS A 315 26.52 -0.26 5.84
CA LYS A 315 26.76 -0.42 7.30
C LYS A 315 26.14 0.73 8.15
N PRO A 316 24.82 0.88 8.14
CA PRO A 316 24.10 2.02 8.71
C PRO A 316 23.83 1.99 10.22
#